data_AF-A0A835HU10-F1
#
_entry.id   AF-A0A835HU10-F1
#
_cell.length_a   1.000
_cell.length_b   1.000
_cell.length_c   1.000
_cell.angle_alpha   90.00
_cell.angle_beta   90.00
_cell.angle_gamma   90.00
#
_symmetry.space_group_name_H-M   'P 1'
#
loop_
_entity.id
_entity.type
_entity.pdbx_description
1 polymer ?
#
loop_
_entity_poly.entity_id
_entity_poly.type
_entity_poly.pdbx_seq_one_letter_code
_entity_poly.pdbx_strand_id
1 'polypeptide(L)'
;MADSNKTQLEYFDNMWKLESQATLISYNQGEDGRRALILDSTIFHPQGGGQPYDTGYITNAVSDFKFLVQDVRLKDGLVFHYGEFKDCGGGECDWKIEKGLELCLFVDEQRRSLNSRLHSAGHLLDVCIRNVGLDNLEPGKAYHFPDGPFVEYKGTILQSELQKKQKELELDANALIAKGMKVYATILSYEDALESCGGQLPDYIPKGSSPRILRLGNNPGCPCGGTHVADISDIKSLKRTHGYILTPRVRIARLEELKEMLMQNRFDRLEEATSRLREAMVELLQPKPLIVGGASIAQCKTPVVIDDNKEKEGTSEVVVLCLARDYKCHQQQRSPLSHYGLVTNRSKEAHTQILLGRLLLNIN
;
A
#
# COMPACT_ATOMS: atom_id res chain seq x y z
N MET A 1 11.93 -25.00 29.83
CA MET A 1 12.57 -23.67 29.68
C MET A 1 11.92 -23.02 28.48
N ALA A 2 11.25 -21.88 28.67
CA ALA A 2 10.63 -21.16 27.57
C ALA A 2 11.71 -20.76 26.56
N ASP A 3 11.35 -20.84 25.28
CA ASP A 3 12.20 -20.61 24.12
C ASP A 3 12.75 -19.17 24.17
N SER A 4 13.93 -18.99 24.79
CA SER A 4 14.57 -17.71 25.16
C SER A 4 14.94 -16.80 23.97
N ASN A 5 14.54 -17.16 22.75
CA ASN A 5 14.96 -16.53 21.51
C ASN A 5 13.79 -15.93 20.70
N LYS A 6 12.56 -15.86 21.23
CA LYS A 6 11.40 -15.31 20.52
C LYS A 6 11.02 -13.94 21.07
N THR A 7 10.55 -13.05 20.20
CA THR A 7 9.98 -11.76 20.60
C THR A 7 8.59 -11.97 21.22
N GLN A 8 8.36 -11.43 22.41
CA GLN A 8 7.04 -11.39 23.05
C GLN A 8 6.13 -10.40 22.32
N LEU A 9 4.96 -10.88 21.91
CA LEU A 9 3.97 -10.08 21.16
C LEU A 9 2.98 -9.42 22.12
N GLU A 10 3.34 -8.30 22.73
CA GLU A 10 2.51 -7.62 23.75
C GLU A 10 1.14 -7.17 23.24
N TYR A 11 1.00 -6.95 21.92
CA TYR A 11 -0.29 -6.62 21.30
C TYR A 11 -1.29 -7.79 21.33
N PHE A 12 -0.85 -9.02 21.65
CA PHE A 12 -1.76 -10.14 21.92
C PHE A 12 -2.55 -9.94 23.21
N ASP A 13 -1.92 -9.34 24.24
CA ASP A 13 -2.52 -9.09 25.55
C ASP A 13 -3.41 -7.84 25.52
N ASN A 14 -2.96 -6.78 24.84
CA ASN A 14 -3.74 -5.56 24.66
C ASN A 14 -3.53 -4.96 23.27
N MET A 15 -4.49 -5.20 22.38
CA MET A 15 -4.46 -4.73 20.97
C MET A 15 -4.52 -3.21 20.83
N TRP A 16 -4.94 -2.50 21.87
CA TRP A 16 -5.10 -1.04 21.90
C TRP A 16 -3.94 -0.34 22.63
N LYS A 17 -2.95 -1.09 23.11
CA LYS A 17 -1.71 -0.53 23.65
C LYS A 17 -0.92 0.11 22.50
N LEU A 18 -0.65 1.40 22.63
CA LEU A 18 0.06 2.23 21.63
C LEU A 18 1.47 2.62 22.08
N GLU A 19 1.78 2.45 23.36
CA GLU A 19 3.07 2.76 23.94
C GLU A 19 3.56 1.61 24.81
N SER A 20 4.84 1.26 24.70
CA SER A 20 5.49 0.26 25.57
C SER A 20 6.98 0.52 25.71
N GLN A 21 7.61 -0.27 26.57
CA GLN A 21 9.06 -0.35 26.68
C GLN A 21 9.51 -1.74 26.26
N ALA A 22 10.69 -1.84 25.67
CA ALA A 22 11.32 -3.10 25.29
C ALA A 22 12.84 -2.95 25.28
N THR A 23 13.55 -4.06 25.41
CA THR A 23 15.01 -4.09 25.37
C THR A 23 15.50 -4.51 23.98
N LEU A 24 16.51 -3.80 23.46
CA LEU A 24 17.14 -4.14 22.19
C LEU A 24 17.91 -5.47 22.28
N ILE A 25 17.52 -6.46 21.48
CA ILE A 25 18.25 -7.72 21.32
C ILE A 25 19.37 -7.59 20.29
N SER A 26 19.06 -7.01 19.13
CA SER A 26 20.01 -6.88 18.03
C SER A 26 19.64 -5.71 17.11
N TYR A 27 20.66 -5.10 16.54
CA TYR A 27 20.55 -4.13 15.45
C TYR A 27 21.22 -4.70 14.21
N ASN A 28 20.48 -4.73 13.11
CA ASN A 28 20.98 -5.25 11.84
C ASN A 28 20.98 -4.12 10.80
N GLN A 29 22.07 -4.04 10.04
CA GLN A 29 22.17 -3.22 8.84
C GLN A 29 22.39 -4.14 7.65
N GLY A 30 21.39 -4.25 6.78
CA GLY A 30 21.48 -5.02 5.54
C GLY A 30 22.40 -4.35 4.53
N GLU A 31 22.94 -5.15 3.61
CA GLU A 31 23.77 -4.66 2.48
C GLU A 31 22.99 -3.73 1.54
N ASP A 32 21.66 -3.85 1.53
CA ASP A 32 20.72 -2.97 0.81
C ASP A 32 20.46 -1.63 1.52
N GLY A 33 21.17 -1.37 2.63
CA GLY A 33 21.03 -0.17 3.45
C GLY A 33 19.84 -0.20 4.41
N ARG A 34 19.00 -1.25 4.39
CA ARG A 34 17.87 -1.35 5.33
C ARG A 34 18.37 -1.61 6.74
N ARG A 35 17.82 -0.88 7.70
CA ARG A 35 18.13 -0.99 9.12
C ARG A 35 16.98 -1.69 9.82
N ALA A 36 17.28 -2.60 10.73
CA ALA A 36 16.27 -3.32 11.51
C ALA A 36 16.64 -3.39 13.00
N LEU A 37 15.66 -3.07 13.85
CA LEU A 37 15.75 -3.31 15.29
C LEU A 37 14.99 -4.60 15.63
N ILE A 38 15.62 -5.47 16.41
CA ILE A 38 15.02 -6.70 16.95
C ILE A 38 14.95 -6.54 18.46
N LEU A 39 13.77 -6.72 19.02
CA LEU A 39 13.44 -6.45 20.42
C LEU A 39 13.00 -7.74 21.13
N ASP A 40 13.11 -7.75 22.45
CA ASP A 40 12.62 -8.84 23.30
C ASP A 40 11.10 -8.89 23.40
N SER A 41 10.45 -7.73 23.39
CA SER A 41 9.01 -7.58 23.27
C SER A 41 8.63 -6.49 22.26
N THR A 42 7.40 -6.53 21.77
CA THR A 42 6.88 -5.45 20.92
C THR A 42 5.36 -5.35 20.95
N ILE A 43 4.89 -4.11 20.92
CA ILE A 43 3.48 -3.78 20.66
C ILE A 43 3.17 -3.57 19.19
N PHE A 44 4.16 -3.54 18.28
CA PHE A 44 3.92 -3.41 16.85
C PHE A 44 3.38 -4.71 16.28
N HIS A 45 2.28 -4.65 15.53
CA HIS A 45 1.78 -5.77 14.76
C HIS A 45 2.66 -5.97 13.50
N PRO A 46 3.34 -7.12 13.36
CA PRO A 46 4.02 -7.49 12.11
C PRO A 46 2.99 -7.82 11.03
N GLN A 47 3.30 -7.55 9.76
CA GLN A 47 2.38 -7.90 8.67
C GLN A 47 2.12 -9.42 8.63
N GLY A 48 0.85 -9.81 8.62
CA GLY A 48 0.42 -11.20 8.63
C GLY A 48 -1.10 -11.32 8.62
N GLY A 49 -1.61 -12.51 8.28
CA GLY A 49 -3.06 -12.79 8.30
C GLY A 49 -3.92 -11.87 7.43
N GLY A 50 -3.35 -11.29 6.37
CA GLY A 50 -4.02 -10.29 5.52
C GLY A 50 -3.99 -8.86 6.06
N GLN A 51 -3.58 -8.64 7.33
CA GLN A 51 -3.46 -7.32 7.92
C GLN A 51 -2.08 -6.70 7.64
N PRO A 52 -2.01 -5.41 7.25
CA PRO A 52 -0.74 -4.70 7.12
C PRO A 52 -0.01 -4.53 8.46
N TYR A 53 1.31 -4.33 8.40
CA TYR A 53 2.12 -4.01 9.56
C TYR A 53 1.76 -2.63 10.14
N ASP A 54 2.09 -2.41 11.40
CA ASP A 54 2.06 -1.08 12.01
C ASP A 54 3.26 -0.23 11.63
N THR A 55 3.06 1.08 11.69
CA THR A 55 4.11 2.10 11.62
C THR A 55 4.14 2.88 12.92
N GLY A 56 5.18 3.68 13.11
CA GLY A 56 5.37 4.45 14.33
C GLY A 56 6.82 4.81 14.51
N TYR A 57 7.27 4.89 15.75
CA TYR A 57 8.66 5.16 16.04
C TYR A 57 9.15 4.48 17.32
N ILE A 58 10.45 4.28 17.37
CA ILE A 58 11.19 3.75 18.51
C ILE A 58 12.22 4.79 18.91
N THR A 59 12.27 5.11 20.20
CA THR A 59 13.18 6.13 20.76
C THR A 59 13.83 5.59 22.02
N ASN A 60 14.90 6.23 22.47
CA ASN A 60 15.47 6.00 23.79
C ASN A 60 15.30 7.28 24.62
N ALA A 61 15.17 7.17 25.95
CA ALA A 61 15.03 8.33 26.83
C ALA A 61 16.36 9.09 27.08
N VAL A 62 17.50 8.43 26.84
CA VAL A 62 18.86 8.90 27.08
C VAL A 62 19.61 9.22 25.79
N SER A 63 19.31 8.51 24.69
CA SER A 63 19.90 8.69 23.37
C SER A 63 19.01 9.59 22.50
N ASP A 64 19.58 10.64 21.91
CA ASP A 64 18.88 11.60 21.04
C ASP A 64 18.58 11.06 19.63
N PHE A 65 18.03 9.85 19.52
CA PHE A 65 17.60 9.29 18.24
C PHE A 65 16.12 8.96 18.21
N LYS A 66 15.54 9.13 17.02
CA LYS A 66 14.20 8.66 16.70
C LYS A 66 14.26 7.73 15.50
N PHE A 67 13.98 6.45 15.71
CA PHE A 67 13.90 5.45 14.64
C PHE A 67 12.47 5.37 14.12
N LEU A 68 12.23 5.77 12.88
CA LEU A 68 10.93 5.70 12.23
C LEU A 68 10.70 4.30 11.67
N VAL A 69 9.71 3.60 12.20
CA VAL A 69 9.36 2.24 11.78
C VAL A 69 8.49 2.30 10.53
N GLN A 70 8.99 1.71 9.44
CA GLN A 70 8.37 1.74 8.11
C GLN A 70 7.88 0.37 7.63
N ASP A 71 8.38 -0.73 8.21
CA ASP A 71 7.92 -2.10 7.96
C ASP A 71 8.19 -2.99 9.19
N VAL A 72 7.30 -3.94 9.47
CA VAL A 72 7.42 -4.86 10.61
C VAL A 72 7.13 -6.29 10.15
N ARG A 73 8.10 -7.19 10.37
CA ARG A 73 8.04 -8.57 9.88
C ARG A 73 8.33 -9.57 10.99
N LEU A 74 7.55 -10.63 11.06
CA LEU A 74 7.81 -11.79 11.91
C LEU A 74 8.52 -12.87 11.10
N LYS A 75 9.69 -13.30 11.56
CA LYS A 75 10.44 -14.41 10.95
C LYS A 75 11.08 -15.25 12.04
N ASP A 76 10.83 -16.56 12.01
CA ASP A 76 11.40 -17.53 12.96
C ASP A 76 11.17 -17.17 14.44
N GLY A 77 10.05 -16.51 14.75
CA GLY A 77 9.69 -16.07 16.10
C GLY A 77 10.32 -14.73 16.53
N LEU A 78 11.12 -14.10 15.69
CA LEU A 78 11.68 -12.76 15.91
C LEU A 78 10.92 -11.71 15.12
N VAL A 79 10.67 -10.55 15.74
CA VAL A 79 10.08 -9.40 15.05
C VAL A 79 11.16 -8.41 14.63
N PHE A 80 11.23 -8.16 13.33
CA PHE A 80 12.12 -7.20 12.70
C PHE A 80 11.37 -5.90 12.46
N HIS A 81 11.84 -4.81 13.07
CA HIS A 81 11.32 -3.46 12.88
C HIS A 81 12.24 -2.73 11.91
N TYR A 82 11.87 -2.67 10.63
CA TYR A 82 12.63 -1.99 9.60
C TYR A 82 12.29 -0.51 9.56
N GLY A 83 13.29 0.33 9.34
CA GLY A 83 13.10 1.78 9.42
C GLY A 83 14.38 2.58 9.23
N GLU A 84 14.30 3.86 9.57
CA GLU A 84 15.38 4.82 9.43
C GLU A 84 15.54 5.69 10.67
N PHE A 85 16.78 6.11 10.95
CA PHE A 85 17.03 7.09 12.01
C PHE A 85 16.76 8.49 11.45
N LYS A 86 15.90 9.24 12.14
CA LYS A 86 15.74 10.66 11.90
C LYS A 86 16.76 11.39 12.77
N ASP A 87 17.56 12.26 12.14
CA ASP A 87 18.48 13.16 12.83
C ASP A 87 17.68 14.12 13.71
N CYS A 88 18.03 14.19 14.99
CA CYS A 88 17.42 15.09 15.97
C CYS A 88 18.25 16.37 16.19
N GLY A 89 19.37 16.56 15.47
CA GLY A 89 20.07 17.83 15.37
C GLY A 89 21.58 17.71 15.16
N GLY A 90 22.02 17.76 13.89
CA GLY A 90 23.19 18.54 13.49
C GLY A 90 24.55 17.84 13.53
N GLY A 91 24.69 16.69 12.88
CA GLY A 91 25.99 16.08 12.59
C GLY A 91 25.85 14.63 12.09
N GLU A 92 26.94 14.02 11.62
CA GLU A 92 27.01 12.56 11.47
C GLU A 92 26.81 11.94 12.86
N CYS A 93 25.57 11.56 13.18
CA CYS A 93 25.26 10.92 14.45
C CYS A 93 25.74 9.47 14.40
N ASP A 94 26.84 9.17 15.08
CA ASP A 94 27.15 7.80 15.48
C ASP A 94 26.14 7.37 16.55
N TRP A 95 24.97 6.89 16.12
CA TRP A 95 23.96 6.36 17.03
C TRP A 95 24.55 5.16 17.76
N LYS A 96 24.79 5.30 19.07
CA LYS A 96 25.23 4.18 19.92
C LYS A 96 24.07 3.23 20.15
N ILE A 97 23.98 2.23 19.30
CA ILE A 97 22.94 1.20 19.33
C ILE A 97 23.59 -0.10 19.74
N GLU A 98 23.56 -0.35 21.05
CA GLU A 98 24.15 -1.51 21.68
C GLU A 98 23.06 -2.42 22.25
N LYS A 99 23.30 -3.73 22.21
CA LYS A 99 22.40 -4.72 22.81
C LYS A 99 22.16 -4.39 24.29
N GLY A 100 20.92 -4.55 24.74
CA GLY A 100 20.51 -4.23 26.11
C GLY A 100 20.01 -2.80 26.30
N LEU A 101 19.95 -1.99 25.22
CA LEU A 101 19.39 -0.65 25.28
C LEU A 101 17.87 -0.69 25.51
N GLU A 102 17.40 0.03 26.52
CA GLU A 102 15.97 0.19 26.82
C GLU A 102 15.31 1.16 25.82
N LEU A 103 14.23 0.77 25.18
CA LEU A 103 13.60 1.54 24.11
C LEU A 103 12.13 1.80 24.44
N CYS A 104 11.66 3.00 24.12
CA CYS A 104 10.25 3.36 24.16
C CYS A 104 9.66 3.22 22.75
N LEU A 105 8.58 2.45 22.65
CA LEU A 105 7.89 2.12 21.41
C LEU A 105 6.62 2.96 21.33
N PHE A 106 6.35 3.55 20.16
CA PHE A 106 5.15 4.35 19.90
C PHE A 106 4.54 3.94 18.58
N VAL A 107 3.34 3.35 18.61
CA VAL A 107 2.60 2.93 17.41
C VAL A 107 1.72 4.08 16.91
N ASP A 108 1.64 4.24 15.58
CA ASP A 108 0.68 5.14 14.93
C ASP A 108 -0.77 4.69 15.19
N GLU A 109 -1.46 5.41 16.06
CA GLU A 109 -2.85 5.16 16.45
C GLU A 109 -3.80 5.13 15.26
N GLN A 110 -3.69 6.08 14.34
CA GLN A 110 -4.63 6.21 13.23
C GLN A 110 -4.53 5.01 12.31
N ARG A 111 -3.29 4.59 12.01
CA ARG A 111 -3.03 3.39 11.22
C ARG A 111 -3.52 2.13 11.95
N ARG A 112 -3.16 1.95 13.22
CA ARG A 112 -3.59 0.79 14.03
C ARG A 112 -5.11 0.67 14.10
N SER A 113 -5.79 1.79 14.32
CA SER A 113 -7.25 1.86 14.41
C SER A 113 -7.91 1.50 13.07
N LEU A 114 -7.42 2.06 11.96
CA LEU A 114 -7.92 1.73 10.62
C LEU A 114 -7.73 0.24 10.30
N ASN A 115 -6.53 -0.29 10.51
CA ASN A 115 -6.20 -1.69 10.22
C ASN A 115 -7.04 -2.65 11.07
N SER A 116 -7.21 -2.35 12.36
CA SER A 116 -8.05 -3.15 13.26
C SER A 116 -9.51 -3.15 12.82
N ARG A 117 -10.04 -2.02 12.33
CA ARG A 117 -11.41 -1.93 11.79
C ARG A 117 -11.56 -2.76 10.52
N LEU A 118 -10.60 -2.66 9.59
CA LEU A 118 -10.62 -3.42 8.33
C LEU A 118 -10.52 -4.93 8.56
N HIS A 119 -9.66 -5.36 9.48
CA HIS A 119 -9.51 -6.77 9.82
C HIS A 119 -10.78 -7.29 10.51
N SER A 120 -11.33 -6.55 11.47
CA SER A 120 -12.57 -6.93 12.16
C SER A 120 -13.77 -7.00 11.20
N ALA A 121 -13.82 -6.12 10.19
CA ALA A 121 -14.81 -6.20 9.13
C ALA A 121 -14.70 -7.46 8.27
N GLY A 122 -13.48 -7.99 8.10
CA GLY A 122 -13.25 -9.29 7.48
C GLY A 122 -13.97 -10.41 8.23
N HIS A 123 -13.71 -10.53 9.54
CA HIS A 123 -14.34 -11.54 10.39
C HIS A 123 -15.85 -11.35 10.53
N LEU A 124 -16.33 -10.10 10.51
CA LEU A 124 -17.76 -9.83 10.52
C LEU A 124 -18.44 -10.41 9.27
N LEU A 125 -17.78 -10.39 8.11
CA LEU A 125 -18.35 -11.03 6.93
C LEU A 125 -18.47 -12.54 7.06
N ASP A 126 -17.54 -13.22 7.75
CA ASP A 126 -17.67 -14.67 7.97
C ASP A 126 -18.93 -15.02 8.79
N VAL A 127 -19.34 -14.11 9.68
CA VAL A 127 -20.63 -14.19 10.39
C VAL A 127 -21.78 -13.95 9.41
N CYS A 128 -21.71 -12.88 8.60
CA CYS A 128 -22.78 -12.50 7.68
C CYS A 128 -23.02 -13.56 6.60
N ILE A 129 -21.96 -14.18 6.06
CA ILE A 129 -22.02 -15.24 5.04
C ILE A 129 -22.86 -16.42 5.55
N ARG A 130 -22.67 -16.83 6.81
CA ARG A 130 -23.50 -17.85 7.45
C ARG A 130 -24.94 -17.38 7.65
N ASN A 131 -25.14 -16.15 8.12
CA ASN A 131 -26.49 -15.59 8.35
C ASN A 131 -27.34 -15.51 7.07
N VAL A 132 -26.72 -15.22 5.93
CA VAL A 132 -27.43 -15.13 4.63
C VAL A 132 -27.55 -16.48 3.92
N GLY A 133 -27.19 -17.61 4.56
CA GLY A 133 -27.31 -18.94 3.98
C GLY A 133 -26.32 -19.22 2.85
N LEU A 134 -25.09 -18.70 2.99
CA LEU A 134 -23.94 -19.00 2.14
C LEU A 134 -22.85 -19.77 2.92
N ASP A 135 -23.27 -20.54 3.92
CA ASP A 135 -22.45 -21.38 4.79
C ASP A 135 -21.75 -22.53 4.03
N ASN A 136 -22.21 -22.84 2.82
CA ASN A 136 -21.55 -23.75 1.90
C ASN A 136 -20.30 -23.17 1.22
N LEU A 137 -20.01 -21.87 1.39
CA LEU A 137 -18.82 -21.24 0.85
C LEU A 137 -17.66 -21.39 1.83
N GLU A 138 -16.54 -21.92 1.34
CA GLU A 138 -15.34 -22.11 2.16
C GLU A 138 -14.51 -20.82 2.21
N PRO A 139 -14.14 -20.30 3.39
CA PRO A 139 -13.24 -19.15 3.49
C PRO A 139 -11.88 -19.41 2.81
N GLY A 140 -11.44 -18.45 2.02
CA GLY A 140 -10.20 -18.48 1.27
C GLY A 140 -9.17 -17.50 1.84
N LYS A 141 -8.67 -16.61 0.98
CA LYS A 141 -7.70 -15.58 1.35
C LYS A 141 -8.39 -14.32 1.85
N ALA A 142 -7.77 -13.63 2.79
CA ALA A 142 -8.18 -12.31 3.20
C ALA A 142 -7.07 -11.28 2.96
N TYR A 143 -7.48 -10.06 2.64
CA TYR A 143 -6.63 -8.91 2.40
C TYR A 143 -7.29 -7.73 3.11
N HIS A 144 -6.62 -7.13 4.10
CA HIS A 144 -7.20 -6.10 4.96
C HIS A 144 -6.47 -4.75 4.81
N PHE A 145 -5.82 -4.54 3.67
CA PHE A 145 -5.14 -3.28 3.40
C PHE A 145 -6.15 -2.21 2.95
N PRO A 146 -5.90 -0.92 3.25
CA PRO A 146 -6.85 0.16 2.97
C PRO A 146 -7.16 0.40 1.48
N ASP A 147 -6.27 0.00 0.57
CA ASP A 147 -6.36 0.22 -0.88
C ASP A 147 -7.41 -0.66 -1.57
N GLY A 148 -7.84 -1.74 -0.93
CA GLY A 148 -8.92 -2.56 -1.47
C GLY A 148 -9.12 -3.87 -0.74
N PRO A 149 -9.56 -3.86 0.53
CA PRO A 149 -9.59 -5.06 1.33
C PRO A 149 -10.67 -6.03 0.85
N PHE A 150 -10.42 -7.32 1.02
CA PHE A 150 -11.31 -8.39 0.62
C PHE A 150 -11.23 -9.66 1.47
N VAL A 151 -12.28 -10.46 1.41
CA VAL A 151 -12.30 -11.84 1.93
C VAL A 151 -12.86 -12.74 0.83
N GLU A 152 -12.00 -13.60 0.31
CA GLU A 152 -12.35 -14.55 -0.74
C GLU A 152 -13.07 -15.76 -0.13
N TYR A 153 -14.08 -16.26 -0.83
CA TYR A 153 -14.78 -17.48 -0.46
C TYR A 153 -14.89 -18.39 -1.68
N LYS A 154 -14.57 -19.66 -1.51
CA LYS A 154 -14.60 -20.69 -2.55
C LYS A 154 -15.96 -21.38 -2.54
N GLY A 155 -16.57 -21.45 -3.71
CA GLY A 155 -17.86 -22.10 -3.89
C GLY A 155 -18.60 -21.52 -5.08
N THR A 156 -19.88 -21.88 -5.20
CA THR A 156 -20.73 -21.44 -6.31
C THR A 156 -21.95 -20.72 -5.77
N ILE A 157 -22.27 -19.57 -6.36
CA ILE A 157 -23.54 -18.87 -6.18
C ILE A 157 -24.20 -18.74 -7.55
N LEU A 158 -25.51 -18.97 -7.62
CA LEU A 158 -26.28 -18.71 -8.84
C LEU A 158 -26.19 -17.23 -9.21
N GLN A 159 -25.93 -16.92 -10.49
CA GLN A 159 -25.79 -15.54 -10.94
C GLN A 159 -27.05 -14.69 -10.65
N SER A 160 -28.23 -15.31 -10.72
CA SER A 160 -29.51 -14.69 -10.38
C SER A 160 -29.60 -14.28 -8.91
N GLU A 161 -28.87 -14.94 -8.01
CA GLU A 161 -28.90 -14.68 -6.57
C GLU A 161 -27.78 -13.75 -6.12
N LEU A 162 -26.72 -13.59 -6.90
CA LEU A 162 -25.52 -12.85 -6.50
C LEU A 162 -25.82 -11.42 -6.03
N GLN A 163 -26.59 -10.65 -6.81
CA GLN A 163 -26.92 -9.27 -6.44
C GLN A 163 -27.79 -9.20 -5.17
N LYS A 164 -28.72 -10.14 -5.04
CA LYS A 164 -29.58 -10.26 -3.86
C LYS A 164 -28.75 -10.58 -2.62
N LYS A 165 -27.85 -11.58 -2.70
CA LYS A 165 -26.96 -11.97 -1.60
C LYS A 165 -25.99 -10.88 -1.21
N GLN A 166 -25.42 -10.15 -2.17
CA GLN A 166 -24.58 -8.98 -1.88
C GLN A 166 -25.33 -7.91 -1.08
N LYS A 167 -26.60 -7.65 -1.42
CA LYS A 167 -27.44 -6.70 -0.67
C LYS A 167 -27.78 -7.22 0.72
N GLU A 168 -28.11 -8.51 0.85
CA GLU A 168 -28.36 -9.16 2.14
C GLU A 168 -27.13 -9.06 3.05
N LEU A 169 -25.92 -9.31 2.53
CA LEU A 169 -24.66 -9.16 3.27
C LEU A 169 -24.42 -7.75 3.79
N GLU A 170 -24.58 -6.73 2.94
CA GLU A 170 -24.41 -5.32 3.37
C GLU A 170 -25.43 -4.93 4.44
N LEU A 171 -26.69 -5.36 4.31
CA LEU A 171 -27.74 -5.09 5.29
C LEU A 171 -27.46 -5.79 6.62
N ASP A 172 -27.12 -7.08 6.59
CA ASP A 172 -26.82 -7.86 7.79
C ASP A 172 -25.60 -7.30 8.52
N ALA A 173 -24.53 -7.00 7.79
CA ALA A 173 -23.31 -6.46 8.38
C ALA A 173 -23.55 -5.11 9.07
N ASN A 174 -24.28 -4.19 8.42
CA ASN A 174 -24.60 -2.91 9.05
C ASN A 174 -25.60 -3.05 10.20
N ALA A 175 -26.51 -4.01 10.16
CA ALA A 175 -27.39 -4.31 11.29
C ALA A 175 -26.61 -4.83 12.51
N LEU A 176 -25.63 -5.70 12.30
CA LEU A 176 -24.73 -6.20 13.35
C LEU A 176 -23.83 -5.09 13.90
N ILE A 177 -23.30 -4.21 13.04
CA ILE A 177 -22.52 -3.03 13.46
C ILE A 177 -23.38 -2.10 14.32
N ALA A 178 -24.60 -1.79 13.90
CA ALA A 178 -25.50 -0.93 14.66
C ALA A 178 -25.90 -1.53 16.02
N LYS A 179 -26.06 -2.86 16.09
CA LYS A 179 -26.34 -3.58 17.33
C LYS A 179 -25.14 -3.61 18.29
N GLY A 180 -23.93 -3.61 17.75
CA GLY A 180 -22.71 -3.85 18.51
C GLY A 180 -22.54 -5.31 18.92
N MET A 181 -21.29 -5.73 19.05
CA MET A 181 -20.92 -7.08 19.43
C MET A 181 -19.49 -7.06 19.97
N LYS A 182 -19.28 -7.52 21.21
CA LYS A 182 -17.97 -7.56 21.82
C LYS A 182 -17.03 -8.50 21.09
N VAL A 183 -15.78 -8.06 20.94
CA VAL A 183 -14.70 -8.85 20.35
C VAL A 183 -13.82 -9.39 21.46
N TYR A 184 -13.58 -10.70 21.43
CA TYR A 184 -12.71 -11.39 22.38
C TYR A 184 -11.55 -12.02 21.64
N ALA A 185 -10.33 -11.89 22.17
CA ALA A 185 -9.15 -12.55 21.64
C ALA A 185 -8.38 -13.18 22.79
N THR A 186 -8.21 -14.50 22.75
CA THR A 186 -7.61 -15.27 23.85
C THR A 186 -6.73 -16.39 23.32
N ILE A 187 -5.59 -16.62 23.97
CA ILE A 187 -4.78 -17.81 23.73
C ILE A 187 -5.43 -18.97 24.48
N LEU A 188 -5.72 -20.06 23.77
CA LEU A 188 -6.41 -21.23 24.32
C LEU A 188 -5.54 -22.48 24.15
N SER A 189 -5.84 -23.53 24.94
CA SER A 189 -5.34 -24.88 24.63
C SER A 189 -5.89 -25.34 23.27
N TYR A 190 -5.28 -26.36 22.67
CA TYR A 190 -5.76 -26.88 21.39
C TYR A 190 -7.20 -27.39 21.50
N GLU A 191 -7.53 -28.08 22.60
CA GLU A 191 -8.84 -28.63 22.88
C GLU A 191 -9.90 -27.53 23.09
N ASP A 192 -9.61 -26.51 23.90
CA ASP A 192 -10.53 -25.39 24.13
C ASP A 192 -10.71 -24.55 22.85
N ALA A 193 -9.65 -24.41 22.05
CA ALA A 193 -9.72 -23.75 20.76
C ALA A 193 -10.63 -24.52 19.78
N LEU A 194 -10.51 -25.85 19.74
CA LEU A 194 -11.34 -26.71 18.90
C LEU A 194 -12.82 -26.55 19.27
N GLU A 195 -13.15 -26.60 20.57
CA GLU A 195 -14.51 -26.37 21.07
C GLU A 195 -15.00 -24.96 20.70
N SER A 196 -14.19 -23.92 20.98
CA SER A 196 -14.56 -22.53 20.69
C SER A 196 -14.76 -22.25 19.20
N CYS A 197 -14.11 -23.00 18.31
CA CYS A 197 -14.23 -22.88 16.86
C CYS A 197 -15.35 -23.75 16.25
N GLY A 198 -16.17 -24.42 17.08
CA GLY A 198 -17.29 -25.24 16.61
C GLY A 198 -16.89 -26.65 16.18
N GLY A 199 -15.78 -27.18 16.72
CA GLY A 199 -15.34 -28.56 16.52
C GLY A 199 -14.32 -28.78 15.41
N GLN A 200 -13.88 -27.71 14.74
CA GLN A 200 -12.85 -27.79 13.70
C GLN A 200 -11.83 -26.66 13.83
N LEU A 201 -10.56 -27.01 13.61
CA LEU A 201 -9.47 -26.05 13.45
C LEU A 201 -8.80 -26.27 12.09
N PRO A 202 -8.23 -25.22 11.47
CA PRO A 202 -7.45 -25.36 10.25
C PRO A 202 -6.24 -26.29 10.42
N ASP A 203 -5.90 -27.04 9.36
CA ASP A 203 -4.81 -28.03 9.38
C ASP A 203 -3.43 -27.45 9.74
N TYR A 204 -3.23 -26.15 9.53
CA TYR A 204 -1.98 -25.48 9.88
C TYR A 204 -1.82 -25.21 11.37
N ILE A 205 -2.84 -25.44 12.20
CA ILE A 205 -2.76 -25.33 13.66
C ILE A 205 -2.32 -26.69 14.25
N PRO A 206 -1.11 -26.81 14.81
CA PRO A 206 -0.63 -28.07 15.36
C PRO A 206 -1.42 -28.49 16.60
N LYS A 207 -1.69 -29.79 16.74
CA LYS A 207 -2.43 -30.39 17.89
C LYS A 207 -1.83 -30.13 19.27
N GLY A 208 -0.53 -29.80 19.35
CA GLY A 208 0.15 -29.47 20.61
C GLY A 208 0.39 -27.97 20.82
N SER A 209 -0.25 -27.10 20.03
CA SER A 209 -0.06 -25.65 20.12
C SER A 209 -1.12 -24.99 21.01
N SER A 210 -0.88 -23.71 21.34
CA SER A 210 -1.86 -22.85 22.01
C SER A 210 -2.22 -21.69 21.08
N PRO A 211 -3.18 -21.87 20.16
CA PRO A 211 -3.53 -20.84 19.20
C PRO A 211 -4.26 -19.67 19.86
N ARG A 212 -4.09 -18.48 19.29
CA ARG A 212 -4.90 -17.31 19.63
C ARG A 212 -6.20 -17.35 18.85
N ILE A 213 -7.32 -17.40 19.56
CA ILE A 213 -8.67 -17.47 19.01
C ILE A 213 -9.37 -16.12 19.16
N LEU A 214 -9.90 -15.62 18.05
CA LEU A 214 -10.76 -14.46 17.98
C LEU A 214 -12.22 -14.90 17.98
N ARG A 215 -13.08 -14.23 18.74
CA ARG A 215 -14.51 -14.47 18.77
C ARG A 215 -15.30 -13.17 18.71
N LEU A 216 -16.30 -13.14 17.84
CA LEU A 216 -17.26 -12.04 17.74
C LEU A 216 -18.54 -12.44 18.50
N GLY A 217 -18.73 -11.87 19.69
CA GLY A 217 -19.87 -12.18 20.56
C GLY A 217 -19.94 -13.67 20.89
N ASN A 218 -21.08 -14.29 20.57
CA ASN A 218 -21.35 -15.72 20.80
C ASN A 218 -21.17 -16.59 19.54
N ASN A 219 -20.62 -16.02 18.45
CA ASN A 219 -20.33 -16.80 17.25
C ASN A 219 -19.17 -17.79 17.49
N PRO A 220 -19.06 -18.87 16.70
CA PRO A 220 -17.84 -19.66 16.65
C PRO A 220 -16.63 -18.76 16.40
N GLY A 221 -15.55 -19.04 17.11
CA GLY A 221 -14.29 -18.31 16.96
C GLY A 221 -13.47 -18.80 15.77
N CYS A 222 -12.36 -18.12 15.50
CA CYS A 222 -11.38 -18.50 14.49
C CYS A 222 -9.95 -18.20 14.98
N PRO A 223 -8.94 -18.99 14.56
CA PRO A 223 -7.55 -18.64 14.83
C PRO A 223 -7.15 -17.33 14.16
N CYS A 224 -6.69 -16.34 14.94
CA CYS A 224 -6.29 -15.05 14.41
C CYS A 224 -5.19 -14.37 15.25
N GLY A 225 -4.11 -13.96 14.57
CA GLY A 225 -3.00 -13.21 15.16
C GLY A 225 -3.11 -11.69 15.00
N GLY A 226 -4.19 -11.16 14.40
CA GLY A 226 -4.33 -9.74 14.09
C GLY A 226 -4.78 -8.87 15.26
N THR A 227 -4.89 -7.56 15.00
CA THR A 227 -5.51 -6.61 15.93
C THR A 227 -6.95 -6.33 15.54
N HIS A 228 -7.81 -6.11 16.54
CA HIS A 228 -9.23 -5.96 16.35
C HIS A 228 -9.80 -4.79 17.15
N VAL A 229 -10.98 -4.33 16.72
CA VAL A 229 -11.78 -3.38 17.51
C VAL A 229 -12.27 -4.05 18.80
N ALA A 230 -12.58 -3.26 19.83
CA ALA A 230 -13.14 -3.79 21.07
C ALA A 230 -14.61 -4.20 20.89
N ASP A 231 -15.33 -3.46 20.05
CA ASP A 231 -16.71 -3.75 19.69
C ASP A 231 -16.90 -3.57 18.19
N ILE A 232 -17.68 -4.44 17.58
CA ILE A 232 -18.01 -4.39 16.15
C ILE A 232 -18.67 -3.06 15.75
N SER A 233 -19.30 -2.34 16.69
CA SER A 233 -19.80 -0.98 16.44
C SER A 233 -18.71 -0.01 15.95
N ASP A 234 -17.46 -0.22 16.34
CA ASP A 234 -16.33 0.65 15.98
C ASP A 234 -15.93 0.54 14.49
N ILE A 235 -16.45 -0.47 13.77
CA ILE A 235 -16.32 -0.56 12.31
C ILE A 235 -17.03 0.63 11.63
N LYS A 236 -18.06 1.20 12.28
CA LYS A 236 -18.93 2.30 11.83
C LYS A 236 -19.93 1.92 10.75
N SER A 237 -19.47 1.48 9.60
CA SER A 237 -20.35 1.02 8.51
C SER A 237 -19.57 0.23 7.46
N LEU A 238 -20.31 -0.57 6.69
CA LEU A 238 -19.80 -1.29 5.52
C LEU A 238 -20.65 -0.94 4.30
N LYS A 239 -20.01 -0.77 3.15
CA LYS A 239 -20.69 -0.38 1.91
C LYS A 239 -20.17 -1.18 0.73
N ARG A 240 -21.08 -1.67 -0.11
CA ARG A 240 -20.71 -2.30 -1.38
C ARG A 240 -20.24 -1.28 -2.41
N THR A 241 -19.26 -1.68 -3.22
CA THR A 241 -18.77 -0.95 -4.40
C THR A 241 -19.05 -1.75 -5.69
N HIS A 242 -19.29 -1.05 -6.82
CA HIS A 242 -19.83 -1.64 -8.06
C HIS A 242 -18.88 -2.67 -8.69
N GLY A 243 -19.41 -3.86 -9.02
CA GLY A 243 -18.71 -4.99 -9.68
C GLY A 243 -17.71 -5.74 -8.80
N TYR A 244 -17.40 -5.18 -7.63
CA TYR A 244 -16.09 -5.31 -7.06
C TYR A 244 -16.16 -4.61 -5.66
N ILE A 245 -16.41 -5.36 -4.58
CA ILE A 245 -16.33 -4.87 -3.18
C ILE A 245 -14.89 -4.47 -2.80
N LEU A 246 -14.50 -3.20 -2.79
CA LEU A 246 -13.40 -2.72 -1.93
C LEU A 246 -13.96 -2.67 -0.50
N THR A 247 -13.41 -3.50 0.40
CA THR A 247 -13.86 -3.85 1.78
C THR A 247 -15.15 -4.69 1.89
N PRO A 248 -15.14 -5.97 2.27
CA PRO A 248 -14.36 -7.10 1.79
C PRO A 248 -15.01 -7.90 0.62
N ARG A 249 -14.28 -8.17 -0.46
CA ARG A 249 -14.71 -8.92 -1.66
C ARG A 249 -14.67 -10.45 -1.55
N VAL A 250 -15.85 -11.04 -1.46
CA VAL A 250 -16.16 -12.38 -1.97
C VAL A 250 -15.65 -12.48 -3.42
N ARG A 251 -14.68 -13.36 -3.69
CA ARG A 251 -14.23 -13.73 -5.05
C ARG A 251 -14.81 -15.09 -5.44
N ILE A 252 -15.88 -15.06 -6.22
CA ILE A 252 -16.40 -16.22 -6.99
C ILE A 252 -15.75 -16.13 -8.37
N ALA A 253 -14.94 -17.10 -8.75
CA ALA A 253 -14.08 -17.03 -9.93
C ALA A 253 -14.83 -17.18 -11.27
N ARG A 254 -14.41 -16.40 -12.28
CA ARG A 254 -14.38 -16.83 -13.69
C ARG A 254 -13.10 -16.32 -14.38
N LEU A 255 -12.47 -17.18 -15.17
CA LEU A 255 -11.08 -17.09 -15.65
C LEU A 255 -10.77 -16.02 -16.73
N GLU A 256 -11.72 -15.19 -17.18
CA GLU A 256 -11.51 -14.30 -18.35
C GLU A 256 -11.22 -12.82 -18.00
N GLU A 257 -11.47 -12.36 -16.77
CA GLU A 257 -11.33 -10.93 -16.39
C GLU A 257 -9.88 -10.51 -16.05
N LEU A 258 -8.94 -11.46 -16.01
CA LEU A 258 -7.52 -11.18 -15.74
C LEU A 258 -6.79 -10.43 -16.88
N LYS A 259 -7.35 -10.40 -18.10
CA LYS A 259 -6.71 -9.74 -19.25
C LYS A 259 -6.86 -8.22 -19.24
N GLU A 260 -7.98 -7.68 -18.75
CA GLU A 260 -8.23 -6.23 -18.73
C GLU A 260 -7.47 -5.52 -17.59
N MET A 261 -7.34 -6.17 -16.42
CA MET A 261 -6.58 -5.63 -15.29
C MET A 261 -5.06 -5.60 -15.52
N LEU A 262 -4.51 -6.52 -16.33
CA LEU A 262 -3.10 -6.45 -16.75
C LEU A 262 -2.84 -5.28 -17.70
N MET A 263 -3.84 -4.90 -18.50
CA MET A 263 -3.75 -3.76 -19.42
C MET A 263 -3.84 -2.42 -18.67
N GLN A 264 -4.73 -2.30 -17.69
CA GLN A 264 -4.90 -1.05 -16.94
C GLN A 264 -3.69 -0.72 -16.03
N ASN A 265 -3.16 -1.72 -15.31
CA ASN A 265 -1.94 -1.54 -14.51
C ASN A 265 -0.71 -1.22 -15.35
N ARG A 266 -0.69 -1.66 -16.63
CA ARG A 266 0.38 -1.31 -17.57
C ARG A 266 0.23 0.14 -18.04
N PHE A 267 -1.01 0.62 -18.20
CA PHE A 267 -1.34 1.98 -18.58
C PHE A 267 -0.97 3.00 -17.49
N ASP A 268 -1.32 2.72 -16.23
CA ASP A 268 -1.02 3.61 -15.10
C ASP A 268 0.50 3.75 -14.88
N ARG A 269 1.25 2.64 -15.05
CA ARG A 269 2.73 2.67 -14.99
C ARG A 269 3.35 3.44 -16.15
N LEU A 270 2.74 3.38 -17.34
CA LEU A 270 3.15 4.16 -18.50
C LEU A 270 2.88 5.65 -18.29
N GLU A 271 1.76 6.01 -17.67
CA GLU A 271 1.40 7.39 -17.37
C GLU A 271 2.32 8.01 -16.32
N GLU A 272 2.64 7.26 -15.25
CA GLU A 272 3.60 7.69 -14.23
C GLU A 272 5.02 7.86 -14.80
N ALA A 273 5.48 6.93 -15.65
CA ALA A 273 6.76 7.03 -16.33
C ALA A 273 6.81 8.24 -17.29
N THR A 274 5.70 8.52 -17.98
CA THR A 274 5.58 9.67 -18.90
C THR A 274 5.60 10.99 -18.14
N SER A 275 4.96 11.05 -16.96
CA SER A 275 4.99 12.23 -16.09
C SER A 275 6.40 12.54 -15.61
N ARG A 276 7.15 11.52 -15.13
CA ARG A 276 8.55 11.68 -14.71
C ARG A 276 9.47 12.14 -15.84
N LEU A 277 9.24 11.64 -17.06
CA LEU A 277 9.98 12.09 -18.24
C LEU A 277 9.66 13.56 -18.59
N ARG A 278 8.41 14.01 -18.46
CA ARG A 278 8.05 15.43 -18.65
C ARG A 278 8.76 16.33 -17.64
N GLU A 279 8.77 15.94 -16.36
CA GLU A 279 9.45 16.70 -15.30
C GLU A 279 10.96 16.81 -15.56
N ALA A 280 11.62 15.69 -15.89
CA ALA A 280 13.04 15.68 -16.22
C ALA A 280 13.37 16.52 -17.48
N MET A 281 12.46 16.56 -18.45
CA MET A 281 12.64 17.34 -19.68
C MET A 281 12.48 18.85 -19.44
N VAL A 282 11.61 19.27 -18.51
CA VAL A 282 11.49 20.67 -18.06
C VAL A 282 12.78 21.13 -17.38
N GLU A 283 13.43 20.26 -16.60
CA GLU A 283 14.70 20.57 -15.93
C GLU A 283 15.86 20.72 -16.93
N LEU A 284 15.90 19.90 -17.98
CA LEU A 284 16.90 19.98 -19.06
C LEU A 284 16.74 21.19 -19.99
N LEU A 285 15.53 21.77 -20.07
CA LEU A 285 15.21 22.92 -20.92
C LEU A 285 15.37 24.28 -20.21
N GLN A 286 15.78 24.29 -18.94
CA GLN A 286 16.15 25.52 -18.23
C GLN A 286 17.38 26.16 -18.90
N PRO A 287 17.32 27.43 -19.36
CA PRO A 287 18.44 28.06 -20.04
C PRO A 287 19.61 28.27 -19.07
N LYS A 288 20.72 27.53 -19.26
CA LYS A 288 21.98 27.83 -18.56
C LYS A 288 22.58 29.13 -19.10
N PRO A 289 23.08 30.03 -18.24
CA PRO A 289 23.73 31.25 -18.70
C PRO A 289 25.03 30.90 -19.45
N LEU A 290 25.12 31.33 -20.71
CA LEU A 290 26.38 31.33 -21.45
C LEU A 290 27.23 32.50 -20.93
N ILE A 291 28.32 32.23 -20.22
CA ILE A 291 29.33 33.25 -19.93
C ILE A 291 30.41 33.12 -21.02
N VAL A 292 30.44 34.09 -21.93
CA VAL A 292 31.56 34.28 -22.85
C VAL A 292 31.96 35.75 -22.79
N GLY A 293 33.17 36.03 -22.29
CA GLY A 293 33.87 37.31 -22.48
C GLY A 293 33.10 38.59 -22.16
N GLY A 294 32.82 38.87 -20.89
CA GLY A 294 32.76 40.24 -20.37
C GLY A 294 31.62 41.19 -20.79
N ALA A 295 30.55 40.76 -21.46
CA ALA A 295 29.38 41.63 -21.68
C ALA A 295 28.04 40.85 -21.61
N SER A 296 27.09 41.39 -20.84
CA SER A 296 25.73 40.87 -20.69
C SER A 296 24.84 41.29 -21.86
N ILE A 297 24.20 40.33 -22.54
CA ILE A 297 23.14 40.61 -23.53
C ILE A 297 21.79 40.26 -22.88
N ALA A 298 20.87 41.22 -22.90
CA ALA A 298 19.56 41.12 -22.29
C ALA A 298 18.71 39.98 -22.88
N GLN A 299 18.11 39.17 -22.00
CA GLN A 299 17.26 38.02 -22.32
C GLN A 299 15.94 38.43 -22.96
N CYS A 300 15.55 37.74 -24.04
CA CYS A 300 14.19 37.82 -24.59
C CYS A 300 13.32 36.75 -23.91
N LYS A 301 12.39 37.17 -23.03
CA LYS A 301 11.39 36.28 -22.44
C LYS A 301 10.32 35.97 -23.49
N THR A 302 10.27 34.72 -23.97
CA THR A 302 9.05 34.19 -24.61
C THR A 302 8.41 33.18 -23.66
N PRO A 303 7.15 33.36 -23.26
CA PRO A 303 6.47 32.38 -22.44
C PRO A 303 6.11 31.16 -23.30
N VAL A 304 6.41 29.97 -22.78
CA VAL A 304 5.86 28.72 -23.29
C VAL A 304 4.45 28.60 -22.74
N VAL A 305 3.44 28.58 -23.62
CA VAL A 305 2.05 28.29 -23.24
C VAL A 305 1.76 26.85 -23.69
N ILE A 306 1.38 26.00 -22.75
CA ILE A 306 0.87 24.65 -22.98
C ILE A 306 -0.66 24.79 -23.04
N ASP A 307 -1.28 24.40 -24.15
CA ASP A 307 -2.75 24.42 -24.31
C ASP A 307 -3.30 23.02 -24.01
N ASP A 308 -4.05 22.89 -22.91
CA ASP A 308 -4.59 21.61 -22.40
C ASP A 308 -5.93 21.20 -23.04
N ASN A 309 -6.47 21.94 -24.01
CA ASN A 309 -7.81 21.65 -24.56
C ASN A 309 -7.79 20.98 -25.94
N LYS A 310 -7.46 19.68 -25.98
CA LYS A 310 -7.97 18.75 -27.00
C LYS A 310 -8.16 17.34 -26.43
N GLU A 311 -9.12 17.19 -25.53
CA GLU A 311 -9.80 15.91 -25.34
C GLU A 311 -10.91 15.78 -26.38
N LYS A 312 -10.65 15.00 -27.44
CA LYS A 312 -11.61 14.11 -28.10
C LYS A 312 -10.91 13.41 -29.27
N GLU A 313 -11.04 12.08 -29.28
CA GLU A 313 -10.52 11.11 -30.24
C GLU A 313 -9.06 10.66 -30.03
N GLY A 314 -8.88 9.74 -29.07
CA GLY A 314 -8.24 8.45 -29.33
C GLY A 314 -6.75 8.33 -29.67
N THR A 315 -5.98 9.42 -29.78
CA THR A 315 -4.51 9.37 -29.93
C THR A 315 -3.86 10.59 -29.27
N SER A 316 -3.09 10.36 -28.20
CA SER A 316 -2.31 11.42 -27.53
C SER A 316 -1.01 11.69 -28.30
N GLU A 317 -1.05 12.50 -29.37
CA GLU A 317 0.14 13.14 -29.93
C GLU A 317 0.33 14.51 -29.26
N VAL A 318 1.44 14.67 -28.54
CA VAL A 318 1.87 15.98 -28.02
C VAL A 318 2.52 16.74 -29.19
N VAL A 319 1.75 17.62 -29.83
CA VAL A 319 2.27 18.50 -30.90
C VAL A 319 2.84 19.78 -30.28
N VAL A 320 4.16 19.90 -30.26
CA VAL A 320 4.85 21.14 -29.85
C VAL A 320 4.89 22.10 -31.04
N LEU A 321 4.03 23.13 -31.03
CA LEU A 321 4.05 24.21 -32.02
C LEU A 321 5.07 25.28 -31.62
N CYS A 322 6.28 25.23 -32.18
CA CYS A 322 7.22 26.36 -32.13
C CYS A 322 6.86 27.38 -33.22
N LEU A 323 6.31 28.54 -32.84
CA LEU A 323 6.18 29.68 -33.75
C LEU A 323 7.56 30.31 -33.98
N ALA A 324 8.24 29.91 -35.04
CA ALA A 324 9.39 30.63 -35.57
C ALA A 324 8.90 31.85 -36.36
N ARG A 325 9.12 33.07 -35.85
CA ARG A 325 9.03 34.29 -36.66
C ARG A 325 10.32 34.43 -37.47
N ASP A 326 10.25 34.07 -38.74
CA ASP A 326 11.33 34.33 -39.70
C ASP A 326 11.47 35.84 -39.95
N TYR A 327 12.62 36.40 -39.60
CA TYR A 327 13.11 37.66 -40.14
C TYR A 327 13.65 37.40 -41.56
N LYS A 328 13.00 37.94 -42.59
CA LYS A 328 13.62 38.10 -43.92
C LYS A 328 13.93 39.58 -44.19
N CYS A 329 15.22 39.86 -44.31
CA CYS A 329 15.75 41.11 -44.81
C CYS A 329 15.86 41.06 -46.36
N HIS A 330 15.60 42.20 -46.99
CA HIS A 330 15.87 42.63 -48.38
C HIS A 330 14.87 42.35 -49.53
N GLN A 331 14.34 43.49 -50.01
CA GLN A 331 14.16 43.97 -51.40
C GLN A 331 13.12 43.34 -52.36
N GLN A 332 12.16 44.21 -52.70
CA GLN A 332 11.53 44.48 -54.00
C GLN A 332 10.81 43.37 -54.81
N GLN A 333 9.53 43.70 -55.05
CA GLN A 333 8.68 43.46 -56.24
C GLN A 333 7.92 42.13 -56.44
N ARG A 334 6.58 42.36 -56.51
CA ARG A 334 5.51 41.68 -57.27
C ARG A 334 4.99 40.31 -56.82
N SER A 335 3.67 40.27 -56.76
CA SER A 335 2.74 39.13 -56.63
C SER A 335 2.61 38.34 -57.96
N PRO A 336 1.77 37.28 -58.05
CA PRO A 336 1.53 36.15 -57.14
C PRO A 336 1.57 34.77 -57.87
N LEU A 337 1.27 33.69 -57.12
CA LEU A 337 0.74 32.37 -57.54
C LEU A 337 1.68 31.15 -57.65
N SER A 338 1.48 30.28 -56.65
CA SER A 338 1.23 28.82 -56.77
C SER A 338 2.40 27.82 -56.88
N HIS A 339 2.11 26.66 -56.27
CA HIS A 339 2.68 25.31 -56.42
C HIS A 339 3.83 24.85 -55.49
N TYR A 340 3.44 23.90 -54.62
CA TYR A 340 4.09 22.64 -54.19
C TYR A 340 5.61 22.57 -53.98
N GLY A 341 6.01 22.11 -52.78
CA GLY A 341 7.35 21.58 -52.53
C GLY A 341 7.53 21.00 -51.13
N LEU A 342 7.40 19.68 -51.01
CA LEU A 342 7.97 18.89 -49.90
C LEU A 342 9.49 19.02 -49.94
N VAL A 343 10.12 19.45 -48.84
CA VAL A 343 11.54 19.20 -48.58
C VAL A 343 11.72 18.80 -47.12
N THR A 344 11.92 17.51 -46.91
CA THR A 344 12.35 16.90 -45.65
C THR A 344 13.79 17.29 -45.36
N ASN A 345 14.10 17.77 -44.15
CA ASN A 345 15.50 17.93 -43.71
C ASN A 345 15.82 16.96 -42.56
N ARG A 346 16.26 15.76 -42.97
CA ARG A 346 16.81 14.69 -42.13
C ARG A 346 18.19 15.09 -41.61
N SER A 347 18.29 15.71 -40.43
CA SER A 347 19.57 15.68 -39.68
C SER A 347 19.47 15.99 -38.18
N LYS A 348 18.32 16.44 -37.65
CA LYS A 348 18.14 16.66 -36.20
C LYS A 348 17.28 15.64 -35.48
N GLU A 349 16.58 14.75 -36.20
CA GLU A 349 15.77 13.67 -35.60
C GLU A 349 16.63 12.47 -35.14
N ALA A 350 17.84 12.31 -35.68
CA ALA A 350 18.66 11.13 -35.41
C ALA A 350 19.24 11.09 -33.97
N HIS A 351 19.55 12.23 -33.35
CA HIS A 351 20.07 12.23 -31.98
C HIS A 351 18.97 12.12 -30.92
N THR A 352 17.75 12.56 -31.21
CA THR A 352 16.62 12.46 -30.28
C THR A 352 16.03 11.04 -30.26
N GLN A 353 16.06 10.32 -31.39
CA GLN A 353 15.58 8.93 -31.44
C GLN A 353 16.51 7.92 -30.73
N ILE A 354 17.82 8.18 -30.65
CA ILE A 354 18.77 7.28 -29.99
C ILE A 354 18.64 7.31 -28.46
N LEU A 355 18.20 8.43 -27.87
CA LEU A 355 17.97 8.51 -26.42
C LEU A 355 16.66 7.84 -25.98
N LEU A 356 15.60 7.95 -26.78
CA LEU A 356 14.33 7.26 -26.48
C LEU A 356 14.42 5.75 -26.69
N GLY A 357 15.19 5.29 -27.68
CA GLY A 357 15.38 3.86 -27.96
C GLY A 357 16.15 3.07 -26.89
N ARG A 358 16.97 3.75 -26.06
CA ARG A 358 17.72 3.09 -24.97
C ARG A 358 16.97 3.01 -23.63
N LEU A 359 15.94 3.82 -23.41
CA LEU A 359 15.14 3.75 -22.18
C LEU A 359 14.02 2.70 -22.23
N LEU A 360 13.53 2.35 -23.43
CA LEU A 360 12.43 1.39 -23.60
C LEU A 360 12.83 -0.08 -23.52
N LEU A 361 14.13 -0.40 -23.41
CA LEU A 361 14.63 -1.78 -23.32
C LEU A 361 14.80 -2.31 -21.88
N ASN A 362 14.59 -1.49 -20.85
CA ASN A 362 14.70 -1.91 -19.44
C ASN A 362 13.36 -2.03 -18.70
N ILE A 363 12.25 -2.06 -19.44
CA ILE A 363 10.92 -2.31 -18.87
C ILE A 363 10.29 -3.47 -19.63
N ASN A 364 10.68 -4.69 -19.28
CA ASN A 364 9.95 -5.92 -19.61
C ASN A 364 9.85 -6.79 -18.36
#